data_AF-A0A8B7BE64-F1
#
_entry.id   AF-A0A8B7BE64-F1
#
_cell.length_a   1.000
_cell.length_b   1.000
_cell.length_c   1.000
_cell.angle_alpha   90.00
_cell.angle_beta   90.00
_cell.angle_gamma   90.00
#
_symmetry.space_group_name_H-M   'P 1'
#
loop_
_entity.id
_entity.type
_entity.pdbx_description
1 polymer ?
#
loop_
_entity_poly.entity_id
_entity_poly.type
_entity_poly.pdbx_seq_one_letter_code
_entity_poly.pdbx_strand_id
1 'polypeptide(L)'
;ITTAPSATFSWSGFLQRAEINQSADNLHVFLMICGLRPVKDPLYLVDAFSEWHQEEPSVYMVIVGPEVDPVFTREVKAKVKRSPGVRLLGEMAREQLQAAAQNCFAVVNSSLSEGMSAAILEAMDLEVVVLARNIPGNAAVVQHGVTGLLFSDAQ
;
A
#
# COMPACT_ATOMS: atom_id res chain seq x y z
N ILE A 1 2.90 -14.83 12.27
CA ILE A 1 1.58 -14.29 11.88
C ILE A 1 0.92 -15.35 11.02
N THR A 2 -0.41 -15.49 11.08
CA THR A 2 -1.15 -16.37 10.16
C THR A 2 -2.25 -15.51 9.53
N THR A 3 -2.30 -15.52 8.21
CA THR A 3 -3.30 -14.82 7.42
C THR A 3 -4.47 -15.74 7.07
N ALA A 4 -5.65 -15.14 6.93
CA ALA A 4 -6.86 -15.82 6.52
C ALA A 4 -7.65 -14.89 5.59
N PRO A 5 -7.20 -14.72 4.32
CA PRO A 5 -7.88 -13.90 3.34
C PRO A 5 -9.35 -14.28 3.19
N SER A 6 -10.21 -13.28 3.05
CA SER A 6 -11.63 -13.53 2.89
C SER A 6 -11.94 -14.20 1.55
N ALA A 7 -12.58 -15.37 1.60
CA ALA A 7 -13.01 -16.11 0.40
C ALA A 7 -14.12 -15.41 -0.41
N THR A 8 -14.80 -14.42 0.18
CA THR A 8 -15.86 -13.64 -0.50
C THR A 8 -15.36 -12.30 -1.03
N PHE A 9 -14.05 -12.05 -0.96
CA PHE A 9 -13.45 -10.82 -1.47
C PHE A 9 -13.65 -10.69 -3.00
N SER A 10 -14.05 -9.49 -3.44
CA SER A 10 -14.19 -9.16 -4.85
C SER A 10 -13.13 -8.13 -5.24
N TRP A 11 -12.17 -8.54 -6.08
CA TRP A 11 -11.13 -7.63 -6.57
C TRP A 11 -11.70 -6.50 -7.42
N SER A 12 -12.63 -6.81 -8.34
CA SER A 12 -13.33 -5.79 -9.12
C SER A 12 -14.12 -4.82 -8.24
N GLY A 13 -14.77 -5.31 -7.18
CA GLY A 13 -15.44 -4.46 -6.19
C GLY A 13 -14.46 -3.58 -5.40
N PHE A 14 -13.26 -4.08 -5.10
CA PHE A 14 -12.19 -3.28 -4.50
C PHE A 14 -11.73 -2.15 -5.43
N LEU A 15 -11.43 -2.47 -6.70
CA LEU A 15 -11.02 -1.49 -7.71
C LEU A 15 -12.10 -0.42 -7.94
N GLN A 16 -13.37 -0.82 -7.98
CA GLN A 16 -14.49 0.11 -8.11
C GLN A 16 -14.58 1.07 -6.93
N ARG A 17 -14.43 0.59 -5.68
CA ARG A 17 -14.39 1.46 -4.50
C ARG A 17 -13.20 2.42 -4.52
N ALA A 18 -12.07 1.99 -5.11
CA ALA A 18 -10.89 2.81 -5.32
C ALA A 18 -11.03 3.76 -6.53
N GLU A 19 -12.19 3.83 -7.19
CA GLU A 19 -12.40 4.67 -8.38
C GLU A 19 -11.40 4.36 -9.51
N ILE A 20 -11.10 3.07 -9.69
CA ILE A 20 -10.27 2.54 -10.78
C ILE A 20 -11.20 1.84 -11.78
N ASN A 21 -11.49 2.51 -12.90
CA ASN A 21 -12.47 2.07 -13.91
C ASN A 21 -11.82 1.31 -15.09
N GLN A 22 -10.71 0.61 -14.85
CA GLN A 22 -9.99 -0.17 -15.85
C GLN A 22 -10.18 -1.68 -15.63
N SER A 23 -10.00 -2.48 -16.68
CA SER A 23 -10.00 -3.95 -16.53
C SER A 23 -8.85 -4.38 -15.63
N ALA A 24 -9.09 -5.38 -14.77
CA ALA A 24 -8.09 -5.88 -13.83
C ALA A 24 -6.90 -6.56 -14.52
N ASP A 25 -7.07 -7.07 -15.74
CA ASP A 25 -6.13 -7.98 -16.40
C ASP A 25 -4.73 -7.40 -16.65
N ASN A 26 -4.58 -6.06 -16.60
CA ASN A 26 -3.33 -5.37 -16.87
C ASN A 26 -2.96 -4.31 -15.81
N LEU A 27 -3.56 -4.34 -14.61
CA LEU A 27 -3.28 -3.32 -13.58
C LEU A 27 -2.16 -3.73 -12.64
N HIS A 28 -1.26 -2.80 -12.37
CA HIS A 28 -0.22 -2.94 -11.35
C HIS A 28 -0.62 -2.13 -10.11
N VAL A 29 -1.36 -2.76 -9.19
CA VAL A 29 -1.81 -2.11 -7.96
C VAL A 29 -0.81 -2.33 -6.84
N PHE A 30 -0.21 -1.25 -6.36
CA PHE A 30 0.65 -1.21 -5.18
C PHE A 30 -0.19 -0.84 -3.96
N LEU A 31 -0.19 -1.69 -2.93
CA LEU A 31 -1.08 -1.55 -1.77
C LEU A 31 -0.30 -1.08 -0.54
N MET A 32 -0.66 0.08 0.01
CA MET A 32 -0.11 0.57 1.27
C MET A 32 -1.16 0.43 2.37
N ILE A 33 -0.93 -0.47 3.32
CA ILE A 33 -1.83 -0.72 4.45
C ILE A 33 -1.30 0.01 5.68
N CYS A 34 -1.90 1.17 6.02
CA CYS A 34 -1.49 1.95 7.18
C CYS A 34 -2.58 2.88 7.69
N GLY A 35 -2.66 3.05 9.02
CA GLY A 35 -3.42 4.16 9.61
C GLY A 35 -2.75 5.49 9.31
N LEU A 36 -3.55 6.51 8.96
CA LEU A 36 -3.07 7.83 8.55
C LEU A 36 -2.45 8.58 9.74
N ARG A 37 -1.13 8.47 9.88
CA ARG A 37 -0.30 9.11 10.91
C ARG A 37 1.06 9.53 10.35
N PRO A 38 1.68 10.59 10.86
CA PRO A 38 2.98 11.07 10.38
C PRO A 38 4.09 9.99 10.37
N VAL A 39 4.17 9.14 11.39
CA VAL A 39 5.21 8.09 11.48
C VAL A 39 5.11 7.04 10.36
N LYS A 40 3.90 6.83 9.81
CA LYS A 40 3.67 5.90 8.69
C LYS A 40 4.03 6.52 7.35
N ASP A 41 4.13 7.86 7.31
CA ASP A 41 4.60 8.64 6.17
C ASP A 41 4.05 8.19 4.80
N PRO A 42 2.73 8.03 4.65
CA PRO A 42 2.11 7.58 3.40
C PRO A 42 2.30 8.57 2.24
N LEU A 43 2.66 9.83 2.53
CA LEU A 43 2.85 10.87 1.52
C LEU A 43 4.17 10.74 0.76
N TYR A 44 5.15 10.01 1.30
CA TYR A 44 6.49 9.93 0.75
C TYR A 44 6.55 9.46 -0.71
N LEU A 45 5.73 8.46 -1.06
CA LEU A 45 5.73 7.86 -2.40
C LEU A 45 4.64 8.43 -3.31
N VAL A 46 3.83 9.38 -2.82
CA VAL A 46 2.67 9.87 -3.57
C VAL A 46 3.09 10.56 -4.87
N ASP A 47 4.16 11.35 -4.85
CA ASP A 47 4.65 12.03 -6.05
C ASP A 47 5.26 11.03 -7.04
N ALA A 48 6.11 10.12 -6.57
CA ALA A 48 6.72 9.08 -7.40
C ALA A 48 5.66 8.20 -8.11
N PHE A 49 4.65 7.71 -7.39
CA PHE A 49 3.57 6.94 -8.01
C PHE A 49 2.68 7.77 -8.92
N SER A 50 2.49 9.06 -8.61
CA SER A 50 1.71 9.96 -9.44
C SER A 50 2.40 10.28 -10.76
N GLU A 51 3.72 10.40 -10.76
CA GLU A 51 4.54 10.56 -11.95
C GLU A 51 4.57 9.26 -12.76
N TRP A 52 4.84 8.12 -12.10
CA TRP A 52 4.85 6.82 -12.77
C TRP A 52 3.51 6.49 -13.43
N HIS A 53 2.38 6.79 -12.79
CA HIS A 53 1.06 6.60 -13.40
C HIS A 53 0.83 7.47 -14.64
N GLN A 54 1.40 8.67 -14.71
CA GLN A 54 1.26 9.54 -15.88
C GLN A 54 2.02 8.97 -17.09
N GLU A 55 3.13 8.28 -16.84
CA GLU A 55 3.90 7.57 -17.86
C GLU A 55 3.26 6.21 -18.22
N GLU A 56 2.76 5.51 -17.21
CA GLU A 56 2.16 4.17 -17.32
C GLU A 56 0.79 4.13 -16.60
N PRO A 57 -0.32 4.45 -17.30
CA PRO A 57 -1.65 4.54 -16.71
C PRO A 57 -2.22 3.25 -16.12
N SER A 58 -1.51 2.12 -16.23
CA SER A 58 -1.85 0.86 -15.58
C SER A 58 -1.34 0.75 -14.12
N VAL A 59 -0.42 1.62 -13.70
CA VAL A 59 0.17 1.60 -12.35
C VAL A 59 -0.66 2.42 -11.39
N TYR A 60 -1.01 1.85 -10.24
CA TYR A 60 -1.76 2.55 -9.20
C TYR A 60 -1.14 2.33 -7.82
N MET A 61 -1.18 3.35 -6.97
CA MET A 61 -0.98 3.17 -5.54
C MET A 61 -2.31 3.34 -4.80
N VAL A 62 -2.70 2.36 -4.00
CA VAL A 62 -3.89 2.43 -3.15
C VAL A 62 -3.46 2.42 -1.69
N ILE A 63 -3.75 3.50 -0.98
CA ILE A 63 -3.55 3.62 0.47
C ILE A 63 -4.85 3.17 1.15
N VAL A 64 -4.76 2.26 2.12
CA VAL A 64 -5.91 1.75 2.86
C VAL A 64 -5.65 1.79 4.36
N GLY A 65 -6.55 2.40 5.12
CA GLY A 65 -6.50 2.34 6.57
C GLY A 65 -7.31 3.42 7.28
N PRO A 66 -7.35 3.38 8.62
CA PRO A 66 -8.15 4.31 9.41
C PRO A 66 -7.58 5.73 9.42
N GLU A 67 -8.50 6.70 9.56
CA GLU A 67 -8.19 8.11 9.80
C GLU A 67 -7.83 8.29 11.29
N VAL A 68 -6.54 8.22 11.62
CA VAL A 68 -6.09 8.24 13.03
C VAL A 68 -5.75 9.65 13.51
N ASP A 69 -5.02 10.42 12.70
CA ASP A 69 -4.72 11.83 12.97
C ASP A 69 -5.59 12.72 12.04
N PRO A 70 -6.56 13.49 12.56
CA PRO A 70 -7.46 14.29 11.72
C PRO A 70 -6.77 15.38 10.90
N VAL A 71 -5.69 15.98 11.42
CA VAL A 71 -4.97 17.05 10.72
C VAL A 71 -4.17 16.44 9.57
N PHE A 72 -3.40 15.39 9.87
CA PHE A 72 -2.63 14.68 8.87
C PHE A 72 -3.52 13.99 7.83
N THR A 73 -4.68 13.48 8.24
CA THR A 73 -5.66 12.90 7.31
C THR A 73 -6.16 13.92 6.28
N ARG A 74 -6.41 15.17 6.69
CA ARG A 74 -6.81 16.23 5.76
C ARG A 74 -5.70 16.52 4.75
N GLU A 75 -4.45 16.54 5.21
CA GLU A 75 -3.28 16.71 4.36
C GLU A 75 -3.16 15.57 3.33
N VAL A 76 -3.26 14.31 3.79
CA VAL A 76 -3.24 13.13 2.92
C VAL A 76 -4.34 13.18 1.87
N LYS A 77 -5.59 13.43 2.29
CA LYS A 77 -6.73 13.56 1.36
C LYS A 77 -6.51 14.68 0.33
N ALA A 78 -6.01 15.84 0.76
CA ALA A 78 -5.74 16.96 -0.12
C ALA A 78 -4.63 16.64 -1.14
N LYS A 79 -3.57 15.93 -0.72
CA LYS A 79 -2.50 15.49 -1.61
C LYS A 79 -2.97 14.43 -2.60
N VAL A 80 -3.63 13.37 -2.12
CA VAL A 80 -4.14 12.28 -2.99
C VAL A 80 -5.11 12.81 -4.04
N LYS A 81 -5.99 13.76 -3.68
CA LYS A 81 -6.95 14.37 -4.62
C LYS A 81 -6.29 15.01 -5.85
N ARG A 82 -5.04 15.48 -5.72
CA ARG A 82 -4.28 16.13 -6.81
C ARG A 82 -3.21 15.23 -7.44
N SER A 83 -3.20 13.94 -7.09
CA SER A 83 -2.19 12.98 -7.52
C SER A 83 -2.84 11.87 -8.36
N PRO A 84 -2.79 11.97 -9.70
CA PRO A 84 -3.20 10.89 -10.60
C PRO A 84 -2.60 9.53 -10.18
N GLY A 85 -3.31 8.43 -10.44
CA GLY A 85 -2.82 7.09 -10.06
C GLY A 85 -2.80 6.74 -8.57
N VAL A 86 -2.96 7.71 -7.68
CA VAL A 86 -3.01 7.48 -6.24
C VAL A 86 -4.45 7.49 -5.74
N ARG A 87 -4.82 6.51 -4.91
CA ARG A 87 -6.16 6.35 -4.34
C ARG A 87 -6.09 6.14 -2.84
N LEU A 88 -7.13 6.58 -2.15
CA LEU A 88 -7.26 6.44 -0.70
C LEU A 88 -8.60 5.77 -0.38
N LEU A 89 -8.53 4.67 0.35
CA LEU A 89 -9.68 3.98 0.92
C LEU A 89 -9.63 4.06 2.46
N GLY A 90 -10.81 4.06 3.07
CA GLY A 90 -10.94 3.99 4.51
C GLY A 90 -10.57 2.62 5.08
N GLU A 91 -10.83 2.46 6.38
CA GLU A 91 -10.61 1.19 7.08
C GLU A 91 -11.43 0.05 6.48
N MET A 92 -10.82 -1.14 6.43
CA MET A 92 -11.41 -2.37 5.94
C MET A 92 -11.16 -3.48 6.97
N ALA A 93 -12.05 -4.48 6.99
CA ALA A 93 -11.84 -5.67 7.81
C ALA A 93 -10.52 -6.36 7.42
N ARG A 94 -9.83 -6.93 8.41
CA ARG A 94 -8.48 -7.48 8.25
C ARG A 94 -8.42 -8.56 7.17
N GLU A 95 -9.41 -9.44 7.12
CA GLU A 95 -9.49 -10.54 6.15
C GLU A 95 -9.70 -10.01 4.71
N GLN A 96 -10.38 -8.86 4.57
CA GLN A 96 -10.56 -8.18 3.29
C GLN A 96 -9.28 -7.45 2.86
N LEU A 97 -8.53 -6.87 3.81
CA LEU A 97 -7.21 -6.28 3.53
C LEU A 97 -6.20 -7.34 3.08
N GLN A 98 -6.17 -8.49 3.76
CA GLN A 98 -5.32 -9.61 3.39
C GLN A 98 -5.67 -10.14 1.99
N ALA A 99 -6.96 -10.26 1.67
CA ALA A 99 -7.38 -10.63 0.32
C ALA A 99 -7.02 -9.56 -0.73
N ALA A 100 -7.13 -8.27 -0.40
CA ALA A 100 -6.66 -7.19 -1.29
C ALA A 100 -5.14 -7.24 -1.51
N ALA A 101 -4.36 -7.53 -0.46
CA ALA A 101 -2.92 -7.70 -0.57
C ALA A 101 -2.56 -8.90 -1.45
N GLN A 102 -3.27 -10.02 -1.31
CA GLN A 102 -3.04 -11.22 -2.12
C GLN A 102 -3.31 -10.99 -3.63
N ASN A 103 -4.18 -10.03 -3.98
CA ASN A 103 -4.50 -9.71 -5.37
C ASN A 103 -3.71 -8.50 -5.91
N CYS A 104 -2.93 -7.82 -5.07
CA CYS A 104 -2.16 -6.66 -5.50
C CYS A 104 -0.82 -7.10 -6.13
N PHE A 105 -0.16 -6.16 -6.80
CA PHE A 105 1.15 -6.39 -7.40
C PHE A 105 2.26 -6.44 -6.33
N ALA A 106 2.21 -5.52 -5.36
CA ALA A 106 3.11 -5.51 -4.22
C ALA A 106 2.50 -4.74 -3.04
N VAL A 107 2.93 -5.09 -1.82
CA VAL A 107 2.65 -4.32 -0.61
C VAL A 107 3.77 -3.32 -0.35
N VAL A 108 3.39 -2.09 -0.03
CA VAL A 108 4.30 -0.96 0.16
C VAL A 108 4.30 -0.49 1.61
N ASN A 109 5.48 -0.26 2.18
CA ASN A 109 5.67 0.36 3.49
C ASN A 109 6.65 1.53 3.41
N SER A 110 6.19 2.75 3.71
CA SER A 110 7.01 3.97 3.72
C SER A 110 7.27 4.52 5.12
N SER A 111 7.11 3.71 6.17
CA SER A 111 7.18 4.21 7.54
C SER A 111 8.57 4.78 7.88
N LEU A 112 8.60 5.83 8.70
CA LEU A 112 9.83 6.39 9.28
C LEU A 112 10.39 5.53 10.42
N SER A 113 9.51 4.83 11.14
CA SER A 113 9.87 3.96 12.25
C SER A 113 8.86 2.82 12.38
N GLU A 114 9.35 1.60 12.54
CA GLU A 114 8.57 0.39 12.78
C GLU A 114 9.32 -0.48 13.80
N GLY A 115 8.57 -1.20 14.65
CA GLY A 115 9.14 -2.32 15.40
C GLY A 115 9.20 -3.54 14.50
N MET A 116 8.05 -4.18 14.32
CA MET A 116 7.84 -5.26 13.35
C MET A 116 6.51 -5.00 12.64
N SER A 117 6.57 -4.66 11.35
CA SER A 117 5.37 -4.20 10.63
C SER A 117 4.44 -5.37 10.33
N ALA A 118 3.24 -5.35 10.90
CA ALA A 118 2.23 -6.40 10.67
C ALA A 118 1.89 -6.52 9.18
N ALA A 119 1.77 -5.41 8.46
CA ALA A 119 1.48 -5.41 7.03
C ALA A 119 2.57 -6.12 6.20
N ILE A 120 3.86 -5.93 6.54
CA ILE A 120 4.96 -6.63 5.88
C ILE A 120 4.89 -8.13 6.18
N LEU A 121 4.72 -8.50 7.45
CA LEU A 121 4.65 -9.90 7.84
C LEU A 121 3.45 -10.63 7.24
N GLU A 122 2.29 -9.98 7.14
CA GLU A 122 1.11 -10.52 6.47
C GLU A 122 1.34 -10.67 4.97
N ALA A 123 1.96 -9.69 4.31
CA ALA A 123 2.32 -9.80 2.90
C ALA A 123 3.27 -10.98 2.64
N MET A 124 4.28 -11.17 3.51
CA MET A 124 5.21 -12.30 3.41
C MET A 124 4.52 -13.65 3.63
N ASP A 125 3.59 -13.75 4.59
CA ASP A 125 2.78 -14.96 4.82
C ASP A 125 1.85 -15.28 3.63
N LEU A 126 1.45 -14.25 2.88
CA LEU A 126 0.66 -14.36 1.65
C LEU A 126 1.51 -14.55 0.38
N GLU A 127 2.83 -14.64 0.51
CA GLU A 127 3.78 -14.73 -0.61
C GLU A 127 3.71 -13.53 -1.59
N VAL A 128 3.33 -12.35 -1.07
CA VAL A 128 3.24 -11.10 -1.84
C VAL A 128 4.55 -10.31 -1.70
N VAL A 129 5.03 -9.77 -2.82
CA VAL A 129 6.23 -8.93 -2.84
C VAL A 129 6.07 -7.71 -1.94
N VAL A 130 7.11 -7.43 -1.14
CA VAL A 130 7.17 -6.25 -0.27
C VAL A 130 8.16 -5.23 -0.82
N LEU A 131 7.72 -3.97 -0.95
CA LEU A 131 8.56 -2.79 -1.14
C LEU A 131 8.55 -1.98 0.15
N ALA A 132 9.67 -1.88 0.84
CA ALA A 132 9.72 -1.23 2.14
C ALA A 132 10.86 -0.22 2.26
N ARG A 133 10.63 0.88 2.98
CA ARG A 133 11.70 1.82 3.31
C ARG A 133 12.79 1.10 4.12
N ASN A 134 14.05 1.37 3.82
CA ASN A 134 15.21 0.83 4.50
C ASN A 134 15.40 1.47 5.88
N ILE A 135 14.60 1.01 6.84
CA ILE A 135 14.71 1.35 8.27
C ILE A 135 15.01 0.08 9.07
N PRO A 136 15.60 0.18 10.28
CA PRO A 136 15.97 -1.00 11.06
C PRO A 136 14.85 -2.03 11.27
N GLY A 137 13.62 -1.58 11.53
CA GLY A 137 12.46 -2.48 11.72
C GLY A 137 12.06 -3.26 10.47
N ASN A 138 12.18 -2.65 9.28
CA ASN A 138 11.87 -3.32 8.02
C ASN A 138 13.03 -4.25 7.61
N ALA A 139 14.29 -3.79 7.75
CA ALA A 139 15.48 -4.58 7.43
C ALA A 139 15.68 -5.79 8.36
N ALA A 140 15.07 -5.79 9.56
CA ALA A 140 15.05 -6.94 10.44
C ALA A 140 14.21 -8.13 9.92
N VAL A 141 13.30 -7.90 8.97
CA VAL A 141 12.39 -8.93 8.43
C VAL A 141 12.46 -9.08 6.91
N VAL A 142 12.86 -8.05 6.18
CA VAL A 142 13.02 -8.09 4.71
C VAL A 142 14.50 -8.22 4.34
N GLN A 143 14.83 -9.29 3.62
CA GLN A 143 16.14 -9.42 2.98
C GLN A 143 16.06 -8.83 1.56
N HIS A 144 16.75 -7.71 1.35
CA HIS A 144 16.77 -6.99 0.07
C HIS A 144 17.19 -7.91 -1.09
N GLY A 145 16.40 -7.91 -2.17
CA GLY A 145 16.64 -8.71 -3.37
C GLY A 145 16.31 -10.20 -3.23
N VAL A 146 15.88 -10.65 -2.04
CA VAL A 146 15.55 -12.05 -1.78
C VAL A 146 14.08 -12.21 -1.39
N THR A 147 13.64 -11.53 -0.33
CA THR A 147 12.25 -11.62 0.16
C THR A 147 11.43 -10.36 -0.09
N GLY A 148 12.03 -9.35 -0.73
CA GLY A 148 11.44 -8.06 -1.03
C GLY A 148 12.52 -7.05 -1.42
N LEU A 149 12.12 -5.79 -1.64
CA LEU A 149 13.02 -4.70 -1.94
C LEU A 149 12.99 -3.65 -0.83
N LEU A 150 14.19 -3.22 -0.44
CA LEU A 150 14.40 -2.10 0.47
C LEU A 150 14.86 -0.87 -0.30
N PHE A 151 14.19 0.26 -0.12
CA PHE A 151 14.52 1.55 -0.77
C PHE A 151 14.95 2.60 0.25
N SER A 152 15.83 3.52 -0.13
CA SER A 152 16.32 4.61 0.76
C SER A 152 15.91 6.00 0.29
N ASP A 153 15.50 6.11 -0.97
CA ASP A 153 15.01 7.29 -1.68
C ASP A 153 13.63 7.00 -2.28
N ALA A 154 12.95 8.06 -2.70
CA ALA A 154 11.67 7.98 -3.41
C ALA A 154 11.84 8.02 -4.94
N GLN A 155 13.08 8.13 -5.44
CA GLN A 155 13.43 8.29 -6.85
C GLN A 155 14.25 7.11 -7.36
#